data_AF-A0A956ZYM9-F1
#
_entry.id   AF-A0A956ZYM9-F1
#
_cell.length_a   1.000
_cell.length_b   1.000
_cell.length_c   1.000
_cell.angle_alpha   90.00
_cell.angle_beta   90.00
_cell.angle_gamma   90.00
#
_symmetry.space_group_name_H-M   'P 1'
#
loop_
_entity.id
_entity.type
_entity.pdbx_description
1 polymer ?
#
loop_
_entity_poly.entity_id
_entity_poly.type
_entity_poly.pdbx_seq_one_letter_code
_entity_poly.pdbx_strand_id
1 'polypeptide(L)'
;PFRNQISHFVGREKVYLPLRPDGIFAFSKHQGSATLCLLETDRATMPVNAPRPLKKQSFIRSSIYKKLVAYWRALETEQFKNHYGVNAILILFVTTSQARIQEMQAVLSDAKGAAGAKKSEGHFLFGCQNAMCAETIFSYLWLRGDGQYKALL
;
A
#
# COMPACT_ATOMS: atom_id res chain seq x y z
N PRO A 1 -4.24 -0.10 17.84
CA PRO A 1 -3.41 -0.12 16.61
C PRO A 1 -3.78 -1.34 15.75
N PHE A 2 -4.02 -1.17 14.45
CA PHE A 2 -4.35 -2.30 13.58
C PHE A 2 -3.12 -3.17 13.36
N ARG A 3 -3.23 -4.43 13.78
CA ARG A 3 -2.23 -5.46 13.56
C ARG A 3 -3.00 -6.70 13.13
N ASN A 4 -2.86 -7.06 11.86
CA ASN A 4 -3.54 -8.22 11.32
C ASN A 4 -2.56 -9.15 10.60
N GLN A 5 -2.93 -10.43 10.53
CA GLN A 5 -2.27 -11.41 9.69
C GLN A 5 -3.16 -11.69 8.49
N ILE A 6 -2.64 -11.38 7.31
CA ILE A 6 -3.37 -11.56 6.07
C ILE A 6 -3.01 -12.91 5.48
N SER A 7 -4.01 -13.78 5.32
CA SER A 7 -3.80 -15.06 4.68
C SER A 7 -3.60 -14.88 3.17
N HIS A 8 -2.59 -15.58 2.66
CA HIS A 8 -2.22 -15.60 1.25
C HIS A 8 -1.78 -17.01 0.86
N PHE A 9 -1.99 -17.39 -0.40
CA PHE A 9 -1.62 -18.72 -0.89
C PHE A 9 -0.44 -18.63 -1.84
N VAL A 10 0.56 -19.46 -1.58
CA VAL A 10 1.75 -19.65 -2.40
C VAL A 10 1.68 -21.04 -3.01
N GLY A 11 1.16 -21.13 -4.25
CA GLY A 11 0.76 -22.41 -4.80
C GLY A 11 -0.36 -23.04 -3.95
N ARG A 12 -0.04 -24.12 -3.22
CA ARG A 12 -0.98 -24.78 -2.29
C ARG A 12 -0.74 -24.43 -0.82
N GLU A 13 0.36 -23.77 -0.50
CA GLU A 13 0.73 -23.45 0.87
C GLU A 13 0.04 -22.16 1.32
N LYS A 14 -0.59 -22.18 2.50
CA LYS A 14 -1.15 -20.98 3.12
C LYS A 14 -0.08 -20.31 3.97
N VAL A 15 0.25 -19.07 3.64
CA VAL A 15 1.17 -18.21 4.39
C VAL A 15 0.43 -17.02 5.00
N TYR A 16 1.01 -16.42 6.04
CA TYR A 16 0.46 -15.25 6.72
C TYR A 16 1.39 -14.06 6.54
N LEU A 17 0.87 -12.98 5.94
CA LEU A 17 1.57 -11.73 5.75
C LEU A 17 1.21 -10.77 6.90
N PRO A 18 2.19 -10.28 7.68
CA PRO A 18 1.90 -9.28 8.70
C PRO A 18 1.51 -7.96 8.03
N LEU A 19 0.43 -7.35 8.50
CA LEU A 19 -0.01 -6.03 8.06
C LEU A 19 -0.16 -5.10 9.26
N ARG A 20 0.70 -4.09 9.31
CA ARG A 20 0.72 -3.03 10.32
C ARG A 20 1.17 -1.74 9.64
N PRO A 21 0.26 -0.78 9.43
CA PRO A 21 0.62 0.55 8.97
C PRO A 21 1.52 1.26 9.99
N ASP A 22 2.41 2.12 9.52
CA ASP A 22 3.25 2.98 10.36
C ASP A 22 2.42 4.12 10.99
N GLY A 23 1.40 4.60 10.27
CA GLY A 23 0.45 5.59 10.75
C GLY A 23 -0.97 5.32 10.24
N ILE A 24 -1.97 5.79 10.98
CA ILE A 24 -3.38 5.68 10.59
C ILE A 24 -4.08 6.97 10.94
N PHE A 25 -4.79 7.56 9.99
CA PHE A 25 -5.63 8.72 10.22
C PHE A 25 -6.85 8.68 9.30
N ALA A 26 -7.86 9.48 9.57
CA ALA A 26 -9.02 9.61 8.70
C ALA A 26 -9.38 11.08 8.54
N PHE A 27 -9.96 11.42 7.39
CA PHE A 27 -10.52 12.75 7.15
C PHE A 27 -11.87 12.63 6.46
N SER A 28 -12.68 13.68 6.55
CA SER A 28 -14.01 13.72 5.98
C SER A 28 -14.20 15.06 5.28
N LYS A 29 -14.67 15.03 4.02
CA LYS A 29 -15.04 16.25 3.28
C LYS A 29 -16.49 16.68 3.57
N HIS A 30 -17.37 15.72 3.86
CA HIS A 30 -18.79 15.93 4.14
C HIS A 30 -19.25 15.00 5.27
N GLN A 31 -20.20 15.46 6.09
CA GLN A 31 -20.80 14.65 7.17
C GLN A 31 -21.22 13.27 6.64
N GLY A 32 -20.75 12.21 7.32
CA GLY A 32 -21.08 10.82 6.99
C GLY A 32 -20.14 10.12 6.00
N SER A 33 -19.15 10.81 5.42
CA SER A 33 -18.15 10.19 4.54
C SER A 33 -16.73 10.35 5.11
N ALA A 34 -16.17 9.27 5.67
CA ALA A 34 -14.79 9.25 6.13
C ALA A 34 -13.91 8.46 5.15
N THR A 35 -12.75 9.03 4.83
CA THR A 35 -11.67 8.34 4.11
C THR A 35 -10.61 7.94 5.12
N LEU A 36 -10.34 6.65 5.23
CA LEU A 36 -9.27 6.11 6.06
C LEU A 36 -7.96 6.10 5.28
N CYS A 37 -6.91 6.67 5.87
CA CYS A 37 -5.57 6.69 5.34
C CYS A 37 -4.66 5.78 6.17
N LEU A 38 -3.98 4.86 5.49
CA LEU A 38 -3.02 3.93 6.06
C LEU A 38 -1.64 4.34 5.53
N LEU A 39 -0.77 4.83 6.42
CA LEU A 39 0.52 5.38 6.06
C LEU A 39 1.62 4.34 6.20
N GLU A 40 2.50 4.29 5.20
CA GLU A 40 3.70 3.48 5.12
C GLU A 40 4.90 4.36 4.83
N THR A 41 5.90 4.33 5.69
CA THR A 41 7.15 5.08 5.53
C THR A 41 8.26 4.14 5.05
N ASP A 42 8.71 4.35 3.83
CA ASP A 42 9.83 3.64 3.25
C ASP A 42 11.13 4.45 3.40
N ARG A 43 11.98 4.00 4.33
CA ARG A 43 13.27 4.62 4.63
C ARG A 43 14.40 4.20 3.67
N ALA A 44 14.07 3.52 2.57
CA ALA A 44 15.02 3.05 1.57
C ALA A 44 16.15 2.14 2.07
N THR A 45 15.95 1.46 3.20
CA THR A 45 16.94 0.52 3.77
C THR A 45 16.92 -0.85 3.09
N MET A 46 15.93 -1.11 2.24
CA MET A 46 15.78 -2.36 1.49
C MET A 46 15.35 -2.07 0.04
N PRO A 47 15.69 -2.94 -0.92
CA PRO A 47 15.23 -2.82 -2.30
C PRO A 47 13.71 -3.00 -2.37
N VAL A 48 13.04 -2.21 -3.23
CA VAL A 48 11.60 -2.37 -3.50
C VAL A 48 11.34 -3.69 -4.23
N ASN A 49 12.27 -4.10 -5.09
CA ASN A 49 12.26 -5.39 -5.77
C ASN A 49 13.63 -6.07 -5.58
N ALA A 50 13.74 -7.07 -4.70
CA ALA A 50 14.96 -7.86 -4.63
C ALA A 50 14.96 -8.94 -5.72
N PRO A 51 16.12 -9.29 -6.30
CA PRO A 51 16.22 -10.40 -7.24
C PRO A 51 15.68 -11.69 -6.60
N ARG A 52 14.95 -12.49 -7.41
CA ARG A 52 14.37 -13.78 -6.98
C ARG A 52 15.48 -14.64 -6.37
N PRO A 53 15.36 -15.15 -5.13
CA PRO A 53 16.37 -16.05 -4.63
C PRO A 53 16.26 -17.39 -5.39
N LEU A 54 17.41 -17.99 -5.69
CA LEU A 54 17.60 -19.20 -6.49
C LEU A 54 16.98 -20.49 -5.89
N LYS A 55 16.14 -20.41 -4.86
CA LYS A 55 15.53 -21.57 -4.19
C LYS A 55 14.00 -21.44 -4.12
N LYS A 56 13.32 -22.52 -4.52
CA LYS A 56 11.85 -22.76 -4.56
C LYS A 56 11.07 -22.45 -3.25
N GLN A 57 11.71 -21.96 -2.19
CA GLN A 57 11.12 -21.67 -0.87
C GLN A 57 11.04 -20.18 -0.52
N SER A 58 11.47 -19.27 -1.40
CA SER A 58 11.50 -17.83 -1.08
C SER A 58 10.55 -17.04 -1.98
N PHE A 59 9.25 -17.16 -1.69
CA PHE A 59 8.18 -16.47 -2.42
C PHE A 59 8.18 -14.93 -2.26
N ILE A 60 9.28 -14.31 -1.82
CA ILE A 60 9.24 -12.95 -1.30
C ILE A 60 10.32 -12.12 -1.98
N ARG A 61 9.87 -11.28 -2.93
CA ARG A 61 10.67 -10.23 -3.59
C ARG A 61 11.21 -9.19 -2.62
N SER A 62 10.39 -8.64 -1.72
CA SER A 62 10.82 -7.62 -0.75
C SER A 62 9.77 -7.42 0.35
N SER A 63 10.12 -6.66 1.39
CA SER A 63 9.18 -6.21 2.43
C SER A 63 8.06 -5.33 1.86
N ILE A 64 8.39 -4.42 0.93
CA ILE A 64 7.40 -3.56 0.26
C ILE A 64 6.44 -4.41 -0.56
N TYR A 65 6.95 -5.35 -1.36
CA TYR A 65 6.10 -6.25 -2.15
C TYR A 65 5.12 -7.04 -1.27
N LYS A 66 5.60 -7.59 -0.13
CA LYS A 66 4.73 -8.25 0.85
C LYS A 66 3.64 -7.32 1.37
N LYS A 67 3.98 -6.07 1.73
CA LYS A 67 3.00 -5.08 2.19
C LYS A 67 1.96 -4.79 1.13
N LEU A 68 2.37 -4.58 -0.13
CA LEU A 68 1.45 -4.37 -1.26
C LEU A 68 0.49 -5.55 -1.42
N VAL A 69 0.98 -6.79 -1.43
CA VAL A 69 0.12 -7.99 -1.50
C VAL A 69 -0.83 -8.05 -0.30
N ALA A 70 -0.34 -7.78 0.91
CA ALA A 70 -1.16 -7.78 2.13
C ALA A 70 -2.27 -6.73 2.09
N TYR A 71 -1.98 -5.51 1.64
CA TYR A 71 -2.98 -4.46 1.45
C TYR A 71 -4.01 -4.83 0.40
N TRP A 72 -3.59 -5.37 -0.75
CA TRP A 72 -4.51 -5.86 -1.77
C TRP A 72 -5.48 -6.90 -1.23
N ARG A 73 -4.96 -7.89 -0.50
CA ARG A 73 -5.79 -8.92 0.14
C ARG A 73 -6.71 -8.33 1.19
N ALA A 74 -6.25 -7.39 2.01
CA ALA A 74 -7.07 -6.73 3.02
C ALA A 74 -8.20 -5.87 2.40
N LEU A 75 -7.91 -5.19 1.29
CA LEU A 75 -8.92 -4.45 0.51
C LEU A 75 -9.95 -5.39 -0.10
N GLU A 76 -9.51 -6.48 -0.74
CA GLU A 76 -10.38 -7.45 -1.43
C GLU A 76 -11.29 -8.19 -0.44
N THR A 77 -10.78 -8.52 0.75
CA THR A 77 -11.54 -9.20 1.82
C THR A 77 -12.26 -8.23 2.75
N GLU A 78 -12.34 -6.95 2.38
CA GLU A 78 -13.02 -5.87 3.13
C GLU A 78 -12.59 -5.75 4.60
N GLN A 79 -11.38 -6.19 4.97
CA GLN A 79 -10.95 -6.23 6.38
C GLN A 79 -10.96 -4.86 7.04
N PHE A 80 -10.54 -3.82 6.31
CA PHE A 80 -10.55 -2.46 6.84
C PHE A 80 -11.96 -1.93 7.06
N LYS A 81 -12.89 -2.22 6.15
CA LYS A 81 -14.30 -1.85 6.29
C LYS A 81 -14.93 -2.57 7.49
N ASN A 82 -14.65 -3.86 7.64
CA ASN A 82 -15.14 -4.65 8.77
C ASN A 82 -14.55 -4.20 10.11
N HIS A 83 -13.32 -3.70 10.12
CA HIS A 83 -12.66 -3.25 11.35
C HIS A 83 -12.98 -1.78 11.71
N TYR A 84 -13.09 -0.89 10.73
CA TYR A 84 -13.20 0.56 10.93
C TYR A 84 -14.55 1.16 10.53
N GLY A 85 -15.43 0.40 9.86
CA GLY A 85 -16.72 0.92 9.37
C GLY A 85 -16.62 1.93 8.23
N VAL A 86 -15.51 1.96 7.51
CA VAL A 86 -15.24 2.93 6.42
C VAL A 86 -15.24 2.28 5.04
N ASN A 87 -15.80 2.99 4.05
CA ASN A 87 -15.86 2.51 2.67
C ASN A 87 -14.72 3.05 1.79
N ALA A 88 -14.22 4.25 2.09
CA ALA A 88 -13.12 4.88 1.36
C ALA A 88 -11.80 4.63 2.10
N ILE A 89 -10.85 3.96 1.43
CA ILE A 89 -9.55 3.59 2.00
C ILE A 89 -8.47 4.01 1.02
N LEU A 90 -7.45 4.68 1.53
CA LEU A 90 -6.23 5.06 0.81
C LEU A 90 -5.01 4.52 1.55
N ILE A 91 -4.10 3.91 0.80
CA ILE A 91 -2.80 3.45 1.30
C ILE A 91 -1.75 4.42 0.79
N LEU A 92 -1.11 5.13 1.70
CA LEU A 92 -0.12 6.17 1.42
C LEU A 92 1.28 5.60 1.62
N PHE A 93 2.08 5.54 0.57
CA PHE A 93 3.50 5.21 0.65
C PHE A 93 4.33 6.48 0.51
N VAL A 94 5.09 6.81 1.55
CA VAL A 94 6.06 7.90 1.54
C VAL A 94 7.45 7.33 1.43
N THR A 95 8.20 7.71 0.41
CA THR A 95 9.57 7.24 0.16
C THR A 95 10.54 8.40 -0.03
N THR A 96 11.83 8.08 -0.16
CA THR A 96 12.92 9.07 -0.19
C THR A 96 13.21 9.66 -1.56
N SER A 97 12.72 9.05 -2.65
CA SER A 97 13.03 9.49 -4.01
C SER A 97 11.95 9.11 -5.03
N GLN A 98 11.92 9.84 -6.14
CA GLN A 98 11.02 9.57 -7.25
C GLN A 98 11.30 8.22 -7.93
N ALA A 99 12.58 7.82 -8.02
CA ALA A 99 12.96 6.52 -8.57
C ALA A 99 12.32 5.35 -7.80
N ARG A 100 12.28 5.45 -6.45
CA ARG A 100 11.61 4.43 -5.62
C ARG A 100 10.10 4.40 -5.82
N ILE A 101 9.46 5.55 -6.08
CA ILE A 101 8.04 5.59 -6.44
C ILE A 101 7.79 4.80 -7.73
N GLN A 102 8.63 5.00 -8.75
CA GLN A 102 8.52 4.28 -10.02
C GLN A 102 8.71 2.78 -9.82
N GLU A 103 9.67 2.35 -9.00
CA GLU A 103 9.85 0.94 -8.65
C GLU A 103 8.61 0.38 -7.94
N MET A 104 8.02 1.12 -7.01
CA MET A 104 6.80 0.70 -6.29
C MET A 104 5.60 0.56 -7.22
N GLN A 105 5.42 1.49 -8.16
CA GLN A 105 4.38 1.40 -9.18
C GLN A 105 4.59 0.18 -10.08
N ALA A 106 5.83 -0.06 -10.52
CA ALA A 106 6.15 -1.20 -11.38
C ALA A 106 5.81 -2.54 -10.73
N VAL A 107 6.00 -2.68 -9.41
CA VAL A 107 5.64 -3.92 -8.69
C VAL A 107 4.20 -3.96 -8.19
N LEU A 108 3.43 -2.87 -8.28
CA LEU A 108 2.06 -2.80 -7.78
C LEU A 108 1.13 -3.75 -8.53
N SER A 109 1.21 -3.76 -9.86
CA SER A 109 0.41 -4.64 -10.72
C SER A 109 0.76 -6.11 -10.50
N ASP A 110 2.05 -6.43 -10.36
CA ASP A 110 2.50 -7.77 -10.00
C ASP A 110 1.98 -8.21 -8.61
N ALA A 111 1.94 -7.29 -7.64
CA ALA A 111 1.39 -7.56 -6.31
C ALA A 111 -0.13 -7.75 -6.35
N LYS A 112 -0.83 -6.98 -7.20
CA LYS A 112 -2.27 -7.13 -7.46
C LYS A 112 -2.59 -8.51 -8.03
N GLY A 113 -1.84 -8.93 -9.05
CA GLY A 113 -1.96 -10.25 -9.66
C GLY A 113 -1.72 -11.37 -8.65
N ALA A 114 -0.65 -11.28 -7.86
CA ALA A 114 -0.39 -12.25 -6.79
C ALA A 114 -1.53 -12.30 -5.76
N ALA A 115 -2.08 -11.16 -5.36
CA ALA A 115 -3.19 -11.12 -4.41
C ALA A 115 -4.53 -11.65 -4.97
N GLY A 116 -4.64 -11.82 -6.30
CA GLY A 116 -5.89 -12.10 -6.99
C GLY A 116 -6.90 -10.96 -6.86
N ALA A 117 -6.41 -9.72 -6.70
CA ALA A 117 -7.25 -8.57 -6.39
C ALA A 117 -7.86 -7.97 -7.66
N LYS A 118 -9.14 -7.58 -7.56
CA LYS A 118 -9.89 -6.98 -8.68
C LYS A 118 -10.05 -5.47 -8.53
N LYS A 119 -9.91 -4.95 -7.31
CA LYS A 119 -10.03 -3.53 -6.99
C LYS A 119 -9.04 -2.66 -7.79
N SER A 120 -9.40 -1.39 -7.95
CA SER A 120 -8.59 -0.41 -8.68
C SER A 120 -7.30 -0.08 -7.93
N GLU A 121 -6.22 0.17 -8.68
CA GLU A 121 -4.93 0.63 -8.12
C GLU A 121 -5.02 2.04 -7.53
N GLY A 122 -6.12 2.75 -7.78
CA GLY A 122 -6.44 4.06 -7.23
C GLY A 122 -6.51 4.14 -5.70
N HIS A 123 -6.48 3.00 -4.98
CA HIS A 123 -6.33 2.96 -3.53
C HIS A 123 -4.91 3.28 -3.05
N PHE A 124 -3.90 3.11 -3.91
CA PHE A 124 -2.49 3.32 -3.57
C PHE A 124 -2.05 4.71 -4.02
N LEU A 125 -1.41 5.44 -3.12
CA LEU A 125 -0.88 6.79 -3.32
C LEU A 125 0.58 6.81 -2.91
N PHE A 126 1.44 7.34 -3.78
CA PHE A 126 2.88 7.40 -3.59
C PHE A 126 3.34 8.85 -3.53
N GLY A 127 4.22 9.15 -2.58
CA GLY A 127 4.76 10.48 -2.39
C GLY A 127 6.23 10.46 -1.99
N CYS A 128 6.94 11.52 -2.37
CA CYS A 128 8.35 11.70 -2.05
C CYS A 128 8.47 12.63 -0.85
N GLN A 129 9.16 12.19 0.21
CA GLN A 129 9.34 12.95 1.44
C GLN A 129 9.90 14.36 1.18
N ASN A 130 10.92 14.48 0.33
CA ASN A 130 11.56 15.76 0.04
C ASN A 130 10.60 16.77 -0.61
N ALA A 131 9.69 16.29 -1.46
CA ALA A 131 8.68 17.14 -2.09
C ALA A 131 7.56 17.52 -1.12
N MET A 132 7.21 16.63 -0.18
CA MET A 132 6.22 16.90 0.86
C MET A 132 6.67 17.94 1.89
N CYS A 133 7.97 18.15 2.12
CA CYS A 133 8.44 19.17 3.06
C CYS A 133 8.03 20.60 2.70
N ALA A 134 7.64 20.86 1.45
CA ALA A 134 7.21 22.17 0.97
C ALA A 134 5.69 22.40 1.08
N GLU A 135 4.91 21.36 1.40
CA GLU A 135 3.44 21.39 1.36
C GLU A 135 2.81 20.61 2.51
N THR A 136 1.49 20.72 2.69
CA THR A 136 0.77 19.84 3.62
C THR A 136 0.52 18.48 2.98
N ILE A 137 0.39 17.44 3.80
CA ILE A 137 0.00 16.09 3.35
C ILE A 137 -1.32 16.07 2.55
N PHE A 138 -2.19 17.05 2.80
CA PHE A 138 -3.51 17.15 2.19
C PHE A 138 -3.49 17.83 0.82
N SER A 139 -2.65 18.85 0.66
CA SER A 139 -2.49 19.61 -0.60
C SER A 139 -1.52 18.94 -1.58
N TYR A 140 -0.62 18.10 -1.06
CA TYR A 140 0.38 17.40 -1.87
C TYR A 140 -0.27 16.58 -3.00
N LEU A 141 0.29 16.69 -4.21
CA LEU A 141 -0.13 15.88 -5.37
C LEU A 141 0.48 14.48 -5.30
N TRP A 142 -0.29 13.54 -4.78
CA TRP A 142 0.09 12.14 -4.71
C TRP A 142 -0.01 11.47 -6.08
N LEU A 143 0.99 10.66 -6.42
CA LEU A 143 0.91 9.80 -7.58
C LEU A 143 0.09 8.55 -7.24
N ARG A 144 -1.01 8.31 -7.95
CA ARG A 144 -1.87 7.14 -7.76
C ARG A 144 -1.27 5.91 -8.43
N GLY A 145 -1.68 4.73 -7.94
CA GLY A 145 -1.33 3.46 -8.55
C GLY A 145 -1.74 3.36 -10.03
N ASP A 146 -2.83 4.03 -10.43
CA ASP A 146 -3.30 4.09 -11.83
C ASP A 146 -2.59 5.18 -12.68
N GLY A 147 -1.54 5.81 -12.15
CA GLY A 147 -0.73 6.81 -12.87
C GLY A 147 -1.29 8.23 -12.83
N GLN A 148 -2.47 8.46 -12.26
CA GLN A 148 -3.04 9.81 -12.12
C GLN A 148 -2.48 10.53 -10.87
N TYR A 149 -2.52 11.86 -10.86
CA TYR A 149 -2.19 12.64 -9.66
C TYR A 149 -3.46 13.05 -8.90
N LYS A 150 -3.38 13.11 -7.56
CA LYS A 150 -4.51 13.51 -6.71
C LYS A 150 -4.05 14.12 -5.39
N ALA A 151 -4.66 15.25 -5.01
CA ALA A 151 -4.63 15.75 -3.64
C ALA A 151 -5.64 15.00 -2.75
N LEU A 152 -5.38 14.93 -1.43
CA LEU A 152 -6.31 14.29 -0.51
C LEU A 152 -7.56 15.17 -0.28
N LEU A 153 -7.38 16.49 -0.24
CA LEU A 153 -8.44 17.50 -0.13
C LEU A 153 -8.74 18.19 -1.45
#